data_AF-A0AAE0XC07-F1
#
_entry.id   AF-A0AAE0XC07-F1
#
_cell.length_a   1.000
_cell.length_b   1.000
_cell.length_c   1.000
_cell.angle_alpha   90.00
_cell.angle_beta   90.00
_cell.angle_gamma   90.00
#
_symmetry.space_group_name_H-M   'P 1'
#
loop_
_entity.id
_entity.type
_entity.pdbx_description
1 polymer ?
#
loop_
_entity_poly.entity_id
_entity_poly.type
_entity_poly.pdbx_seq_one_letter_code
_entity_poly.pdbx_strand_id
1 'polypeptide(L)'
;MIARHLYLSLAGLAGLASLGLAQDVLFPHMHGLKYSELDQAVKLGLTTHVCKDEEEWYGMTTADFAKYKAIVIPDCMCNTSLTTIKFLDDTKKTWSPAVTGNMVIIGTDPSFHAKWYNLPGAYAMMRDSISLVSTGKNGTGMYFSLSCYYQRTAAPMTIQSLSEIGHFQVRGNLSHPCLNNAHLVAKSGVMTTLNDTIASNWNCSVHEAFSEYPRAGAGSFEALAIALNATGLGQRSFADNTTGIPYIIARGATPLGCGNNITEPAYNEECDNGPANGTPGDLCSSSCKCLHGVIAPGTCRSNVTSSSPSSTYSSTQFSNSGGIACFNKFLIYQSLSDRDSTLAIVFCHRRTFIIKLLGYLAFFHQITKGPADRHGISSRAAQPLSCSQRVFARFTQQSQAFKPLRFSVSTTGNCHGYG
;
A
#
# COMPACT_ATOMS: atom_id res chain seq x y z
N MET A 1 69.23 -20.42 50.63
CA MET A 1 68.18 -21.22 49.95
C MET A 1 66.85 -20.57 50.30
N ILE A 2 66.35 -19.55 49.60
CA ILE A 2 65.69 -19.51 48.28
C ILE A 2 64.49 -20.47 48.17
N ALA A 3 63.28 -19.93 48.25
CA ALA A 3 62.11 -20.20 47.38
C ALA A 3 60.94 -19.29 47.86
N ARG A 4 60.71 -18.11 47.27
CA ARG A 4 59.95 -17.77 46.04
C ARG A 4 58.46 -18.16 46.04
N HIS A 5 57.64 -17.10 46.18
CA HIS A 5 56.41 -16.74 45.45
C HIS A 5 55.41 -17.83 45.00
N LEU A 6 54.13 -17.61 45.36
CA LEU A 6 53.08 -17.40 44.36
C LEU A 6 51.93 -16.56 44.94
N TYR A 7 51.73 -15.37 44.38
CA TYR A 7 50.51 -14.57 44.50
C TYR A 7 49.43 -15.22 43.63
N LEU A 8 48.23 -15.44 44.17
CA LEU A 8 47.02 -15.66 43.37
C LEU A 8 46.05 -14.51 43.63
N SER A 9 46.04 -13.57 42.70
CA SER A 9 45.08 -12.49 42.57
C SER A 9 43.73 -13.04 42.11
N LEU A 10 42.73 -13.08 42.99
CA LEU A 10 41.32 -13.22 42.60
C LEU A 10 40.80 -11.87 42.10
N ALA A 11 41.03 -11.57 40.82
CA ALA A 11 40.24 -10.60 40.07
C ALA A 11 39.11 -11.38 39.37
N GLY A 12 38.03 -11.65 40.09
CA GLY A 12 36.81 -12.22 39.52
C GLY A 12 36.04 -11.13 38.76
N LEU A 13 36.00 -11.26 37.44
CA LEU A 13 35.20 -10.45 36.52
C LEU A 13 33.72 -10.44 36.93
N ALA A 14 33.23 -9.30 37.41
CA ALA A 14 31.80 -8.99 37.42
C ALA A 14 31.37 -8.56 36.01
N GLY A 15 31.27 -9.53 35.10
CA GLY A 15 30.60 -9.37 33.82
C GLY A 15 29.10 -9.54 33.99
N LEU A 16 28.42 -8.59 34.64
CA LEU A 16 26.97 -8.48 34.54
C LEU A 16 26.66 -7.95 33.14
N ALA A 17 26.59 -8.86 32.17
CA ALA A 17 25.89 -8.59 30.93
C ALA A 17 24.44 -8.24 31.32
N SER A 18 24.07 -6.97 31.17
CA SER A 18 22.67 -6.58 31.20
C SER A 18 21.99 -7.40 30.10
N LEU A 19 21.22 -8.42 30.48
CA LEU A 19 20.21 -9.00 29.64
C LEU A 19 19.19 -7.89 29.40
N GLY A 20 19.50 -6.97 28.49
CA GLY A 20 18.53 -6.03 27.96
C GLY A 20 17.44 -6.88 27.35
N LEU A 21 16.27 -6.90 27.99
CA LEU A 21 15.11 -7.58 27.45
C LEU A 21 14.89 -7.01 26.05
N ALA A 22 14.95 -7.87 25.03
CA ALA A 22 14.64 -7.47 23.67
C ALA A 22 13.20 -6.95 23.67
N GLN A 23 13.00 -5.67 23.33
CA GLN A 23 11.67 -5.09 23.24
C GLN A 23 10.95 -5.63 22.00
N ASP A 24 9.63 -5.73 22.08
CA ASP A 24 8.82 -6.33 21.02
C ASP A 24 8.69 -5.41 19.82
N VAL A 25 8.45 -4.12 20.04
CA VAL A 25 8.13 -3.18 18.96
C VAL A 25 8.96 -1.90 19.03
N LEU A 26 9.40 -1.45 17.86
CA LEU A 26 10.17 -0.21 17.69
C LEU A 26 9.27 0.92 17.20
N PHE A 27 9.42 2.08 17.82
CA PHE A 27 8.87 3.35 17.37
C PHE A 27 10.01 4.33 17.06
N PRO A 28 9.94 5.09 15.95
CA PRO A 28 10.91 6.13 15.65
C PRO A 28 10.90 7.25 16.69
N HIS A 29 11.96 8.07 16.71
CA HIS A 29 11.98 9.24 17.56
C HIS A 29 10.97 10.26 17.08
N MET A 30 10.42 10.96 18.05
CA MET A 30 9.16 11.64 17.96
C MET A 30 9.39 13.15 18.07
N HIS A 31 9.25 13.88 16.97
CA HIS A 31 9.05 15.34 16.93
C HIS A 31 7.73 15.78 17.64
N GLY A 32 7.45 15.30 18.87
CA GLY A 32 6.18 15.55 19.58
C GLY A 32 5.02 14.62 19.19
N LEU A 33 5.31 13.57 18.43
CA LEU A 33 4.41 12.48 18.11
C LEU A 33 3.96 11.75 19.40
N LYS A 34 2.67 11.60 19.70
CA LYS A 34 2.15 10.80 20.84
C LYS A 34 0.94 9.98 20.41
N TYR A 35 1.27 8.73 20.12
CA TYR A 35 0.50 7.73 19.40
C TYR A 35 -0.56 7.02 20.20
N SER A 36 -1.84 7.04 19.81
CA SER A 36 -2.78 6.04 20.33
C SER A 36 -2.31 4.61 19.99
N GLU A 37 -1.47 4.43 18.96
CA GLU A 37 -0.77 3.19 18.65
C GLU A 37 0.20 2.72 19.74
N LEU A 38 0.95 3.62 20.39
CA LEU A 38 1.84 3.25 21.49
C LEU A 38 1.03 2.66 22.65
N ASP A 39 -0.06 3.35 23.01
CA ASP A 39 -0.99 2.87 24.04
C ASP A 39 -1.65 1.55 23.63
N GLN A 40 -1.97 1.34 22.34
CA GLN A 40 -2.53 0.08 21.87
C GLN A 40 -1.49 -1.06 21.92
N ALA A 41 -0.22 -0.79 21.59
CA ALA A 41 0.85 -1.77 21.71
C ALA A 41 1.02 -2.22 23.17
N VAL A 42 1.02 -1.28 24.11
CA VAL A 42 1.07 -1.59 25.55
C VAL A 42 -0.16 -2.39 26.00
N LYS A 43 -1.37 -2.04 25.53
CA LYS A 43 -2.61 -2.81 25.84
C LYS A 43 -2.58 -4.23 25.27
N LEU A 44 -1.80 -4.49 24.23
CA LEU A 44 -1.55 -5.82 23.69
C LEU A 44 -0.51 -6.61 24.50
N GLY A 45 0.07 -6.02 25.54
CA GLY A 45 1.13 -6.63 26.34
C GLY A 45 2.50 -6.62 25.65
N LEU A 46 2.68 -5.80 24.62
CA LEU A 46 3.96 -5.66 23.92
C LEU A 46 4.87 -4.68 24.66
N THR A 47 6.13 -5.05 24.81
CA THR A 47 7.19 -4.15 25.25
C THR A 47 7.60 -3.22 24.11
N THR A 48 7.82 -1.94 24.41
CA THR A 48 8.02 -0.90 23.39
C THR A 48 9.37 -0.23 23.53
N HIS A 49 10.09 -0.05 22.42
CA HIS A 49 11.20 0.88 22.29
C HIS A 49 10.75 2.13 21.56
N VAL A 50 11.02 3.30 22.11
CA VAL A 50 10.87 4.57 21.40
C VAL A 50 12.25 5.17 21.28
N CYS A 51 12.72 5.42 20.06
CA CYS A 51 14.02 6.06 19.88
C CYS A 51 14.05 7.40 20.63
N LYS A 52 15.14 7.64 21.36
CA LYS A 52 15.34 8.80 22.23
C LYS A 52 15.55 10.10 21.46
N ASP A 53 16.08 10.01 20.24
CA ASP A 53 16.39 11.10 19.32
C ASP A 53 16.46 10.58 17.87
N GLU A 54 16.51 11.49 16.88
CA GLU A 54 16.64 11.12 15.46
C GLU A 54 17.95 10.37 15.22
N GLU A 55 19.02 10.80 15.88
CA GLU A 55 20.35 10.20 15.77
C GLU A 55 20.34 8.71 16.12
N GLU A 56 19.52 8.28 17.09
CA GLU A 56 19.34 6.87 17.38
C GLU A 56 18.78 6.13 16.17
N TRP A 57 17.69 6.58 15.56
CA TRP A 57 17.11 5.93 14.38
C TRP A 57 18.10 5.89 13.21
N TYR A 58 18.73 7.04 12.91
CA TYR A 58 19.70 7.14 11.81
C TYR A 58 20.97 6.31 12.06
N GLY A 59 21.31 6.06 13.34
CA GLY A 59 22.43 5.22 13.74
C GLY A 59 22.13 3.72 13.74
N MET A 60 20.86 3.30 13.63
CA MET A 60 20.49 1.88 13.62
C MET A 60 20.95 1.19 12.34
N THR A 61 21.50 -0.01 12.50
CA THR A 61 21.80 -0.91 11.38
C THR A 61 20.58 -1.76 11.03
N THR A 62 20.60 -2.42 9.86
CA THR A 62 19.58 -3.43 9.51
C THR A 62 19.45 -4.50 10.59
N ALA A 63 20.56 -4.93 11.20
CA ALA A 63 20.55 -5.91 12.29
C ALA A 63 19.90 -5.37 13.57
N ASP A 64 19.95 -4.05 13.81
CA ASP A 64 19.26 -3.44 14.94
C ASP A 64 17.76 -3.39 14.72
N PHE A 65 17.32 -3.04 13.50
CA PHE A 65 15.90 -3.11 13.13
C PHE A 65 15.35 -4.54 13.20
N ALA A 66 16.14 -5.54 12.80
CA ALA A 66 15.75 -6.94 12.79
C ALA A 66 15.55 -7.58 14.19
N LYS A 67 15.93 -6.88 15.28
CA LYS A 67 15.73 -7.36 16.65
C LYS A 67 14.28 -7.28 17.12
N TYR A 68 13.47 -6.45 16.49
CA TYR A 68 12.08 -6.19 16.89
C TYR A 68 11.12 -7.14 16.17
N LYS A 69 10.02 -7.50 16.84
CA LYS A 69 8.90 -8.19 16.19
C LYS A 69 8.23 -7.29 15.14
N ALA A 70 8.15 -5.99 15.39
CA ALA A 70 7.66 -5.03 14.40
C ALA A 70 8.23 -3.63 14.56
N ILE A 71 8.27 -2.89 13.46
CA ILE A 71 8.44 -1.44 13.40
C ILE A 71 7.06 -0.80 13.29
N VAL A 72 6.74 0.16 14.14
CA VAL A 72 5.46 0.87 14.11
C VAL A 72 5.73 2.31 13.72
N ILE A 73 5.25 2.69 12.54
CA ILE A 73 5.18 4.07 12.06
C ILE A 73 3.74 4.57 12.30
N PRO A 74 3.49 5.19 13.46
CA PRO A 74 2.16 5.59 13.89
C PRO A 74 1.61 6.81 13.12
N ASP A 75 0.28 7.01 13.17
CA ASP A 75 -0.41 8.16 12.58
C ASP A 75 -0.03 9.47 13.25
N CYS A 76 0.32 10.49 12.46
CA CYS A 76 0.70 11.82 12.92
C CYS A 76 -0.43 12.83 13.10
N MET A 77 -1.62 12.37 13.52
CA MET A 77 -2.79 13.21 13.80
C MET A 77 -3.27 14.00 12.57
N CYS A 78 -3.36 13.32 11.42
CA CYS A 78 -3.73 13.90 10.12
C CYS A 78 -2.79 15.02 9.64
N ASN A 79 -1.47 14.80 9.67
CA ASN A 79 -0.53 15.72 9.03
C ASN A 79 -0.50 15.47 7.51
N THR A 80 -0.41 16.54 6.72
CA THR A 80 -0.28 16.45 5.25
C THR A 80 1.14 16.68 4.73
N SER A 81 2.13 16.85 5.62
CA SER A 81 3.51 17.12 5.24
C SER A 81 4.35 15.85 5.19
N LEU A 82 4.86 15.53 4.00
CA LEU A 82 5.81 14.43 3.79
C LEU A 82 7.13 14.62 4.54
N THR A 83 7.45 15.84 4.99
CA THR A 83 8.65 16.08 5.81
C THR A 83 8.62 15.32 7.13
N THR A 84 7.42 14.99 7.64
CA THR A 84 7.25 14.27 8.93
C THR A 84 7.72 12.81 8.85
N ILE A 85 7.75 12.22 7.65
CA ILE A 85 8.23 10.86 7.40
C ILE A 85 9.49 10.83 6.56
N LYS A 86 10.17 11.97 6.41
CA LYS A 86 11.38 12.07 5.58
C LYS A 86 12.48 11.12 6.06
N PHE A 87 12.60 10.90 7.36
CA PHE A 87 13.57 9.97 7.93
C PHE A 87 13.40 8.53 7.39
N LEU A 88 12.18 8.10 7.06
CA LEU A 88 11.95 6.79 6.46
C LEU A 88 12.53 6.72 5.06
N ASP A 89 12.37 7.77 4.26
CA ASP A 89 12.93 7.84 2.91
C ASP A 89 14.46 7.91 2.95
N ASP A 90 15.02 8.69 3.87
CA ASP A 90 16.47 8.84 4.03
C ASP A 90 17.16 7.53 4.46
N THR A 91 16.45 6.67 5.21
CA THR A 91 17.03 5.47 5.82
C THR A 91 16.46 4.16 5.27
N LYS A 92 15.62 4.18 4.22
CA LYS A 92 14.94 2.99 3.67
C LYS A 92 15.84 1.85 3.27
N LYS A 93 17.06 2.14 2.80
CA LYS A 93 18.05 1.10 2.47
C LYS A 93 18.54 0.32 3.70
N THR A 94 18.39 0.89 4.89
CA THR A 94 18.83 0.29 6.15
C THR A 94 17.70 -0.44 6.85
N TRP A 95 16.52 0.17 7.00
CA TRP A 95 15.41 -0.45 7.73
C TRP A 95 14.60 -1.44 6.86
N SER A 96 14.41 -1.17 5.56
CA SER A 96 13.54 -2.01 4.71
C SER A 96 13.99 -3.47 4.63
N PRO A 97 15.30 -3.80 4.51
CA PRO A 97 15.74 -5.19 4.48
C PRO A 97 15.46 -5.99 5.76
N ALA A 98 15.26 -5.32 6.90
CA ALA A 98 14.86 -5.98 8.14
C ALA A 98 13.37 -6.40 8.12
N VAL A 99 12.54 -5.72 7.32
CA VAL A 99 11.09 -5.94 7.27
C VAL A 99 10.73 -7.09 6.34
N THR A 100 10.91 -8.31 6.82
CA THR A 100 10.59 -9.55 6.11
C THR A 100 9.25 -10.16 6.53
N GLY A 101 8.71 -9.74 7.68
CA GLY A 101 7.48 -10.25 8.25
C GLY A 101 6.22 -9.62 7.67
N ASN A 102 5.11 -9.76 8.41
CA ASN A 102 3.82 -9.17 8.05
C ASN A 102 3.89 -7.64 8.03
N MET A 103 3.17 -7.03 7.11
CA MET A 103 3.09 -5.57 7.01
C MET A 103 1.64 -5.14 6.90
N VAL A 104 1.29 -4.00 7.48
CA VAL A 104 -0.02 -3.35 7.30
C VAL A 104 0.21 -1.88 7.02
N ILE A 105 -0.32 -1.39 5.89
CA ILE A 105 -0.24 0.01 5.48
C ILE A 105 -1.65 0.58 5.38
N ILE A 106 -1.89 1.71 6.04
CA ILE A 106 -3.23 2.27 6.31
C ILE A 106 -3.34 3.67 5.71
N GLY A 107 -4.31 3.88 4.81
CA GLY A 107 -4.62 5.16 4.16
C GLY A 107 -5.62 6.03 4.91
N THR A 108 -5.53 6.08 6.24
CA THR A 108 -6.38 6.89 7.12
C THR A 108 -5.62 7.28 8.39
N ASP A 109 -6.23 8.08 9.27
CA ASP A 109 -5.65 8.74 10.44
C ASP A 109 -6.25 8.20 11.78
N PRO A 110 -5.98 6.92 12.12
CA PRO A 110 -6.61 6.30 13.27
C PRO A 110 -6.26 6.97 14.62
N SER A 111 -5.08 7.56 14.79
CA SER A 111 -4.78 8.29 16.03
C SER A 111 -5.58 9.59 16.15
N PHE A 112 -5.82 10.29 15.04
CA PHE A 112 -6.71 11.45 15.02
C PHE A 112 -8.13 11.08 15.44
N HIS A 113 -8.69 10.03 14.83
CA HIS A 113 -10.03 9.55 15.15
C HIS A 113 -10.17 8.97 16.55
N ALA A 114 -9.15 8.28 17.04
CA ALA A 114 -9.10 7.79 18.41
C ALA A 114 -9.06 8.95 19.42
N LYS A 115 -8.14 9.90 19.25
CA LYS A 115 -7.90 10.93 20.26
C LYS A 115 -8.98 12.00 20.31
N TRP A 116 -9.49 12.45 19.17
CA TRP A 116 -10.44 13.58 19.13
C TRP A 116 -11.90 13.14 19.15
N TYR A 117 -12.20 11.94 18.65
CA TYR A 117 -13.57 11.44 18.53
C TYR A 117 -13.82 10.17 19.33
N ASN A 118 -12.80 9.60 19.96
CA ASN A 118 -12.89 8.39 20.78
C ASN A 118 -13.57 7.23 20.03
N LEU A 119 -13.28 7.08 18.73
CA LEU A 119 -13.95 6.09 17.89
C LEU A 119 -13.43 4.69 18.20
N PRO A 120 -14.31 3.73 18.58
CA PRO A 120 -13.90 2.34 18.84
C PRO A 120 -13.21 1.68 17.64
N GLY A 121 -13.65 2.04 16.44
CA GLY A 121 -13.06 1.58 15.18
C GLY A 121 -11.59 1.93 15.03
N ALA A 122 -11.20 3.14 15.42
CA ALA A 122 -9.82 3.59 15.32
C ALA A 122 -8.91 2.79 16.24
N TYR A 123 -9.35 2.53 17.48
CA TYR A 123 -8.64 1.65 18.40
C TYR A 123 -8.54 0.22 17.90
N ALA A 124 -9.63 -0.34 17.37
CA ALA A 124 -9.64 -1.68 16.79
C ALA A 124 -8.69 -1.79 15.60
N MET A 125 -8.69 -0.79 14.70
CA MET A 125 -7.80 -0.75 13.54
C MET A 125 -6.33 -0.72 13.95
N MET A 126 -5.95 0.11 14.92
CA MET A 126 -4.57 0.13 15.44
C MET A 126 -4.20 -1.20 16.09
N ARG A 127 -5.04 -1.69 17.01
CA ARG A 127 -4.77 -2.90 17.79
C ARG A 127 -4.61 -4.12 16.89
N ASP A 128 -5.58 -4.39 16.03
CA ASP A 128 -5.59 -5.59 15.19
C ASP A 128 -4.44 -5.56 14.16
N SER A 129 -4.14 -4.38 13.61
CA SER A 129 -3.01 -4.22 12.68
C SER A 129 -1.67 -4.40 13.38
N ILE A 130 -1.50 -3.84 14.59
CA ILE A 130 -0.30 -4.06 15.42
C ILE A 130 -0.16 -5.55 15.78
N SER A 131 -1.25 -6.21 16.19
CA SER A 131 -1.24 -7.66 16.46
C SER A 131 -0.78 -8.47 15.26
N LEU A 132 -1.21 -8.13 14.04
CA LEU A 132 -0.81 -8.82 12.82
C LEU A 132 0.69 -8.69 12.53
N VAL A 133 1.22 -7.47 12.62
CA VAL A 133 2.63 -7.20 12.29
C VAL A 133 3.57 -7.69 13.38
N SER A 134 3.12 -7.77 14.63
CA SER A 134 3.91 -8.19 15.79
C SER A 134 3.87 -9.69 16.07
N THR A 135 3.29 -10.52 15.19
CA THR A 135 3.31 -11.98 15.37
C THR A 135 4.74 -12.57 15.41
N GLY A 136 5.74 -11.86 14.88
CA GLY A 136 7.15 -12.28 14.83
C GLY A 136 7.40 -13.47 13.91
N LYS A 137 6.38 -13.95 13.18
CA LYS A 137 6.52 -14.99 12.19
C LYS A 137 7.19 -14.40 10.95
N ASN A 138 8.25 -15.06 10.48
CA ASN A 138 8.99 -14.70 9.27
C ASN A 138 9.78 -13.36 9.35
N GLY A 139 10.13 -12.93 10.57
CA GLY A 139 10.98 -11.75 10.83
C GLY A 139 10.21 -10.50 11.25
N THR A 140 10.86 -9.34 11.17
CA THR A 140 10.30 -8.06 11.64
C THR A 140 9.15 -7.63 10.73
N GLY A 141 7.99 -7.35 11.32
CA GLY A 141 6.85 -6.77 10.63
C GLY A 141 6.86 -5.24 10.60
N MET A 142 5.88 -4.64 9.92
CA MET A 142 5.73 -3.18 9.90
C MET A 142 4.27 -2.73 9.90
N TYR A 143 3.91 -1.88 10.85
CA TYR A 143 2.69 -1.07 10.79
C TYR A 143 3.07 0.31 10.25
N PHE A 144 2.34 0.81 9.25
CA PHE A 144 2.54 2.16 8.73
C PHE A 144 1.22 2.85 8.44
N SER A 145 0.88 3.85 9.27
CA SER A 145 -0.18 4.79 8.94
C SER A 145 0.32 5.89 8.02
N LEU A 146 -0.38 6.09 6.90
CA LEU A 146 -0.17 7.21 5.98
C LEU A 146 -0.82 8.51 6.48
N SER A 147 -1.55 8.46 7.59
CA SER A 147 -2.16 9.63 8.20
C SER A 147 -3.02 10.39 7.18
N CYS A 148 -2.57 11.57 6.76
CA CYS A 148 -3.18 12.40 5.73
C CYS A 148 -2.15 12.94 4.70
N TYR A 149 -1.00 12.28 4.55
CA TYR A 149 0.12 12.79 3.74
C TYR A 149 -0.22 13.04 2.27
N TYR A 150 -1.10 12.22 1.70
CA TYR A 150 -1.54 12.20 0.31
C TYR A 150 -3.02 12.58 0.12
N GLN A 151 -3.76 12.90 1.20
CA GLN A 151 -5.22 13.09 1.16
C GLN A 151 -5.70 14.17 0.17
N ARG A 152 -4.83 15.15 -0.14
CA ARG A 152 -5.13 16.27 -1.04
C ARG A 152 -4.69 16.02 -2.48
N THR A 153 -4.07 14.88 -2.77
CA THR A 153 -3.45 14.61 -4.06
C THR A 153 -4.33 13.68 -4.89
N ALA A 154 -5.00 14.22 -5.89
CA ALA A 154 -5.89 13.44 -6.75
C ALA A 154 -5.16 12.50 -7.71
N ALA A 155 -3.96 12.92 -8.17
CA ALA A 155 -3.11 12.09 -9.01
C ALA A 155 -2.43 11.00 -8.18
N PRO A 156 -2.21 9.79 -8.73
CA PRO A 156 -1.40 8.77 -8.06
C PRO A 156 0.00 9.29 -7.73
N MET A 157 0.41 9.08 -6.48
CA MET A 157 1.72 9.42 -5.95
C MET A 157 2.43 8.18 -5.44
N THR A 158 3.72 8.06 -5.75
CA THR A 158 4.55 6.99 -5.20
C THR A 158 4.87 7.23 -3.72
N ILE A 159 4.75 6.17 -2.91
CA ILE A 159 5.20 6.19 -1.51
C ILE A 159 6.71 5.93 -1.48
N GLN A 160 7.50 6.99 -1.57
CA GLN A 160 8.96 6.89 -1.74
C GLN A 160 9.66 6.11 -0.61
N SER A 161 9.18 6.23 0.62
CA SER A 161 9.71 5.48 1.76
C SER A 161 9.60 3.96 1.60
N LEU A 162 8.66 3.45 0.80
CA LEU A 162 8.45 2.01 0.59
C LEU A 162 9.15 1.45 -0.66
N SER A 163 9.94 2.27 -1.38
CA SER A 163 10.48 1.87 -2.69
C SER A 163 11.43 0.68 -2.67
N GLU A 164 12.08 0.39 -1.54
CA GLU A 164 12.94 -0.81 -1.37
C GLU A 164 12.13 -2.08 -1.10
N ILE A 165 10.85 -1.94 -0.72
CA ILE A 165 9.92 -3.05 -0.46
C ILE A 165 9.09 -3.36 -1.72
N GLY A 166 8.74 -2.32 -2.49
CA GLY A 166 8.00 -2.47 -3.73
C GLY A 166 7.50 -1.14 -4.28
N HIS A 167 6.77 -1.23 -5.39
CA HIS A 167 6.12 -0.07 -5.98
C HIS A 167 4.71 0.09 -5.41
N PHE A 168 4.49 1.20 -4.71
CA PHE A 168 3.20 1.57 -4.12
C PHE A 168 2.78 2.93 -4.67
N GLN A 169 1.52 3.03 -5.08
CA GLN A 169 0.90 4.29 -5.44
C GLN A 169 -0.38 4.51 -4.64
N VAL A 170 -0.54 5.74 -4.17
CA VAL A 170 -1.65 6.20 -3.35
C VAL A 170 -2.20 7.49 -3.94
N ARG A 171 -3.50 7.71 -3.76
CA ARG A 171 -4.16 8.98 -4.07
C ARG A 171 -5.17 9.32 -2.99
N GLY A 172 -5.37 10.61 -2.77
CA GLY A 172 -6.46 11.18 -1.99
C GLY A 172 -7.55 11.76 -2.88
N ASN A 173 -8.24 12.77 -2.36
CA ASN A 173 -9.35 13.47 -3.03
C ASN A 173 -10.37 12.49 -3.65
N LEU A 174 -10.72 11.44 -2.90
CA LEU A 174 -11.41 10.26 -3.42
C LEU A 174 -12.91 10.48 -3.68
N SER A 175 -13.54 11.43 -2.99
CA SER A 175 -14.88 11.96 -3.27
C SER A 175 -15.21 13.10 -2.28
N HIS A 176 -16.29 13.84 -2.54
CA HIS A 176 -16.84 14.85 -1.62
C HIS A 176 -18.34 14.61 -1.38
N PRO A 177 -18.83 14.54 -0.12
CA PRO A 177 -18.06 14.48 1.13
C PRO A 177 -17.26 13.16 1.24
N CYS A 178 -16.21 13.13 2.07
CA CYS A 178 -15.23 12.04 2.18
C CYS A 178 -15.84 10.62 2.22
N LEU A 179 -15.10 9.64 1.71
CA LEU A 179 -15.51 8.23 1.73
C LEU A 179 -15.59 7.71 3.17
N ASN A 180 -16.73 7.10 3.50
CA ASN A 180 -17.08 6.77 4.89
C ASN A 180 -17.58 5.33 5.06
N ASN A 181 -17.64 4.57 3.97
CA ASN A 181 -18.10 3.19 3.96
C ASN A 181 -16.91 2.26 3.70
N ALA A 182 -16.50 1.53 4.72
CA ALA A 182 -15.40 0.58 4.68
C ALA A 182 -15.94 -0.84 4.66
N HIS A 183 -15.24 -1.72 3.95
CA HIS A 183 -15.56 -3.15 3.90
C HIS A 183 -14.28 -3.98 3.97
N LEU A 184 -14.24 -4.97 4.86
CA LEU A 184 -13.12 -5.89 4.99
C LEU A 184 -13.24 -7.01 3.95
N VAL A 185 -12.21 -7.18 3.14
CA VAL A 185 -12.15 -8.16 2.03
C VAL A 185 -11.06 -9.22 2.23
N ALA A 186 -10.35 -9.14 3.36
CA ALA A 186 -9.45 -10.16 3.87
C ALA A 186 -9.52 -10.20 5.39
N LYS A 187 -8.98 -11.26 5.98
CA LYS A 187 -8.96 -11.50 7.42
C LYS A 187 -7.61 -12.00 7.89
N SER A 188 -7.40 -11.99 9.20
CA SER A 188 -6.34 -12.75 9.85
C SER A 188 -6.84 -13.26 11.18
N GLY A 189 -6.41 -14.46 11.60
CA GLY A 189 -6.87 -15.07 12.85
C GLY A 189 -6.54 -14.25 14.11
N VAL A 190 -5.62 -13.30 14.02
CA VAL A 190 -5.25 -12.38 15.13
C VAL A 190 -6.03 -11.06 15.09
N MET A 191 -6.72 -10.75 13.99
CA MET A 191 -7.56 -9.56 13.86
C MET A 191 -9.00 -9.92 14.24
N THR A 192 -9.36 -9.65 15.49
CA THR A 192 -10.62 -10.16 16.09
C THR A 192 -11.65 -9.08 16.34
N THR A 193 -11.29 -7.80 16.19
CA THR A 193 -12.14 -6.68 16.61
C THR A 193 -12.53 -5.77 15.47
N LEU A 194 -11.65 -5.56 14.49
CA LEU A 194 -11.95 -4.78 13.29
C LEU A 194 -13.03 -5.47 12.45
N ASN A 195 -14.06 -4.71 12.08
CA ASN A 195 -15.14 -5.14 11.20
C ASN A 195 -15.71 -3.92 10.45
N ASP A 196 -16.54 -4.18 9.44
CA ASP A 196 -17.11 -3.15 8.56
C ASP A 196 -17.84 -2.04 9.32
N THR A 197 -18.62 -2.41 10.34
CA THR A 197 -19.45 -1.46 11.09
C THR A 197 -18.55 -0.47 11.82
N ILE A 198 -17.52 -0.97 12.51
CA ILE A 198 -16.65 -0.10 13.29
C ILE A 198 -15.59 0.60 12.43
N ALA A 199 -15.22 0.08 11.27
CA ALA A 199 -14.33 0.76 10.32
C ALA A 199 -15.03 1.89 9.54
N SER A 200 -16.36 1.90 9.53
CA SER A 200 -17.19 2.86 8.77
C SER A 200 -17.70 4.01 9.64
N ASN A 201 -18.23 5.04 8.98
CA ASN A 201 -18.95 6.17 9.57
C ASN A 201 -18.11 7.06 10.51
N TRP A 202 -16.83 7.25 10.20
CA TRP A 202 -15.95 8.12 11.00
C TRP A 202 -16.07 9.61 10.66
N ASN A 203 -16.98 9.93 9.73
CA ASN A 203 -17.08 11.24 9.07
C ASN A 203 -15.90 11.56 8.14
N CYS A 204 -15.01 10.59 7.92
CA CYS A 204 -14.03 10.47 6.83
C CYS A 204 -13.22 9.16 7.01
N SER A 205 -13.86 7.98 6.98
CA SER A 205 -13.15 6.72 7.24
C SER A 205 -11.94 6.47 6.34
N VAL A 206 -11.94 7.03 5.11
CA VAL A 206 -10.88 6.82 4.12
C VAL A 206 -10.36 8.16 3.59
N HIS A 207 -9.11 8.48 3.91
CA HIS A 207 -8.43 9.68 3.43
C HIS A 207 -7.70 9.45 2.10
N GLU A 208 -7.14 8.25 1.96
CA GLU A 208 -6.22 7.88 0.90
C GLU A 208 -6.43 6.43 0.52
N ALA A 209 -6.31 6.13 -0.77
CA ALA A 209 -6.52 4.78 -1.27
C ALA A 209 -5.42 4.38 -2.26
N PHE A 210 -5.08 3.10 -2.25
CA PHE A 210 -4.02 2.53 -3.06
C PHE A 210 -4.51 2.33 -4.49
N SER A 211 -3.84 3.00 -5.43
CA SER A 211 -4.02 2.75 -6.86
C SER A 211 -3.16 1.61 -7.37
N GLU A 212 -2.02 1.34 -6.73
CA GLU A 212 -1.10 0.26 -7.09
C GLU A 212 -0.30 -0.22 -5.86
N TYR A 213 -0.04 -1.52 -5.80
CA TYR A 213 0.82 -2.16 -4.79
C TYR A 213 1.27 -3.55 -5.28
N PRO A 214 2.34 -4.15 -4.71
CA PRO A 214 2.80 -5.47 -5.09
C PRO A 214 1.76 -6.54 -4.71
N ARG A 215 1.23 -7.25 -5.71
CA ARG A 215 0.13 -8.21 -5.55
C ARG A 215 0.52 -9.67 -5.77
N ALA A 216 1.69 -9.91 -6.37
CA ALA A 216 2.19 -11.25 -6.68
C ALA A 216 3.46 -11.60 -5.90
N GLY A 217 3.65 -12.89 -5.64
CA GLY A 217 4.79 -13.48 -4.94
C GLY A 217 4.64 -13.46 -3.41
N ALA A 218 5.57 -14.14 -2.73
CA ALA A 218 5.55 -14.31 -1.27
C ALA A 218 5.67 -12.99 -0.47
N GLY A 219 6.17 -11.91 -1.09
CA GLY A 219 6.24 -10.57 -0.50
C GLY A 219 5.05 -9.66 -0.83
N SER A 220 4.02 -10.18 -1.50
CA SER A 220 2.87 -9.40 -1.93
C SER A 220 1.95 -8.98 -0.77
N PHE A 221 1.08 -8.04 -1.10
CA PHE A 221 0.06 -7.50 -0.23
C PHE A 221 -1.33 -7.89 -0.74
N GLU A 222 -2.23 -8.03 0.20
CA GLU A 222 -3.66 -8.15 -0.01
C GLU A 222 -4.38 -6.88 0.37
N ALA A 223 -5.51 -6.60 -0.28
CA ALA A 223 -6.44 -5.63 0.26
C ALA A 223 -7.01 -6.21 1.55
N LEU A 224 -6.85 -5.50 2.65
CA LEU A 224 -7.47 -5.86 3.93
C LEU A 224 -8.84 -5.20 4.05
N ALA A 225 -8.91 -3.92 3.71
CA ALA A 225 -10.15 -3.16 3.66
C ALA A 225 -10.20 -2.24 2.45
N ILE A 226 -11.40 -2.09 1.90
CA ILE A 226 -11.71 -1.22 0.77
C ILE A 226 -12.63 -0.09 1.18
N ALA A 227 -12.51 1.04 0.48
CA ALA A 227 -13.56 2.03 0.41
C ALA A 227 -14.66 1.47 -0.50
N LEU A 228 -15.75 1.01 0.11
CA LEU A 228 -16.80 0.25 -0.57
C LEU A 228 -17.51 1.14 -1.60
N ASN A 229 -17.69 0.59 -2.81
CA ASN A 229 -18.28 1.24 -3.99
C ASN A 229 -17.52 2.49 -4.48
N ALA A 230 -16.31 2.76 -3.98
CA ALA A 230 -15.46 3.82 -4.50
C ALA A 230 -15.00 3.49 -5.92
N THR A 231 -14.92 4.51 -6.78
CA THR A 231 -14.62 4.34 -8.21
C THR A 231 -13.31 5.03 -8.62
N GLY A 232 -12.78 4.61 -9.78
CA GLY A 232 -11.58 5.18 -10.38
C GLY A 232 -10.33 4.33 -10.17
N LEU A 233 -9.15 4.94 -10.22
CA LEU A 233 -7.88 4.22 -10.13
C LEU A 233 -7.78 3.43 -8.82
N GLY A 234 -7.38 2.16 -8.94
CA GLY A 234 -7.32 1.19 -7.85
C GLY A 234 -8.61 0.39 -7.60
N GLN A 235 -9.71 0.69 -8.31
CA GLN A 235 -10.97 0.00 -8.14
C GLN A 235 -10.88 -1.46 -8.59
N ARG A 236 -11.39 -2.38 -7.76
CA ARG A 236 -11.40 -3.83 -8.02
C ARG A 236 -12.61 -4.51 -7.37
N SER A 237 -12.90 -5.72 -7.83
CA SER A 237 -13.88 -6.64 -7.23
C SER A 237 -13.19 -7.70 -6.38
N PHE A 238 -13.89 -8.19 -5.35
CA PHE A 238 -13.40 -9.16 -4.36
C PHE A 238 -14.31 -10.39 -4.27
N ALA A 239 -13.83 -11.44 -3.60
CA ALA A 239 -14.46 -12.77 -3.57
C ALA A 239 -15.88 -12.79 -2.98
N ASP A 240 -16.20 -11.82 -2.13
CA ASP A 240 -17.54 -11.61 -1.57
C ASP A 240 -18.50 -10.84 -2.50
N ASN A 241 -18.10 -10.63 -3.76
CA ASN A 241 -18.79 -9.84 -4.79
C ASN A 241 -18.88 -8.33 -4.50
N THR A 242 -18.14 -7.82 -3.50
CA THR A 242 -18.02 -6.38 -3.31
C THR A 242 -17.03 -5.76 -4.28
N THR A 243 -17.11 -4.44 -4.44
CA THR A 243 -16.22 -3.66 -5.31
C THR A 243 -15.85 -2.36 -4.61
N GLY A 244 -14.61 -1.93 -4.77
CA GLY A 244 -14.13 -0.68 -4.19
C GLY A 244 -12.64 -0.50 -4.40
N ILE A 245 -12.04 0.44 -3.67
CA ILE A 245 -10.61 0.74 -3.76
C ILE A 245 -9.95 0.41 -2.43
N PRO A 246 -8.87 -0.40 -2.39
CA PRO A 246 -8.14 -0.68 -1.17
C PRO A 246 -7.64 0.59 -0.49
N TYR A 247 -7.88 0.74 0.80
CA TYR A 247 -7.27 1.79 1.63
C TYR A 247 -6.49 1.22 2.82
N ILE A 248 -6.65 -0.07 3.10
CA ILE A 248 -5.75 -0.82 3.97
C ILE A 248 -5.25 -2.01 3.18
N ILE A 249 -3.93 -2.16 3.11
CA ILE A 249 -3.29 -3.32 2.49
C ILE A 249 -2.42 -4.03 3.52
N ALA A 250 -2.32 -5.35 3.40
CA ALA A 250 -1.58 -6.17 4.34
C ALA A 250 -0.83 -7.32 3.66
N ARG A 251 0.44 -7.51 4.02
CA ARG A 251 1.18 -8.75 3.78
C ARG A 251 0.86 -9.73 4.89
N GLY A 252 0.44 -10.94 4.53
CA GLY A 252 0.08 -12.01 5.47
C GLY A 252 -1.39 -12.02 5.91
N ALA A 253 -2.24 -11.17 5.33
CA ALA A 253 -3.70 -11.30 5.44
C ALA A 253 -4.22 -12.35 4.45
N THR A 254 -5.28 -13.06 4.83
CA THR A 254 -5.93 -14.10 4.03
C THR A 254 -7.15 -13.51 3.32
N PRO A 255 -7.18 -13.42 1.97
CA PRO A 255 -8.37 -13.00 1.22
C PRO A 255 -9.58 -13.85 1.56
N LEU A 256 -10.81 -13.30 1.47
CA LEU A 256 -12.02 -14.05 1.81
C LEU A 256 -12.31 -15.27 0.92
N GLY A 257 -11.80 -15.30 -0.32
CA GLY A 257 -11.90 -16.45 -1.22
C GLY A 257 -10.98 -17.61 -0.84
N CYS A 258 -9.88 -17.31 -0.14
CA CYS A 258 -8.81 -18.26 0.09
C CYS A 258 -9.21 -19.40 1.03
N GLY A 259 -8.92 -20.63 0.63
CA GLY A 259 -9.16 -21.85 1.41
C GLY A 259 -10.39 -22.65 0.95
N ASN A 260 -10.96 -22.34 -0.22
CA ASN A 260 -12.12 -23.01 -0.80
C ASN A 260 -11.74 -24.15 -1.79
N ASN A 261 -10.45 -24.38 -2.03
CA ASN A 261 -9.88 -25.31 -3.02
C ASN A 261 -10.07 -24.90 -4.49
N ILE A 262 -10.36 -23.62 -4.74
CA ILE A 262 -10.53 -23.04 -6.07
C ILE A 262 -9.54 -21.89 -6.14
N THR A 263 -8.58 -21.97 -7.06
CA THR A 263 -7.70 -20.82 -7.28
C THR A 263 -8.43 -19.77 -8.11
N GLU A 264 -8.57 -18.57 -7.54
CA GLU A 264 -9.28 -17.44 -8.15
C GLU A 264 -8.31 -16.27 -8.43
N PRO A 265 -7.57 -16.27 -9.55
CA PRO A 265 -6.59 -15.21 -9.85
C PRO A 265 -7.17 -13.79 -9.87
N ALA A 266 -8.47 -13.66 -10.18
CA ALA A 266 -9.19 -12.40 -10.14
C ALA A 266 -9.15 -11.74 -8.74
N TYR A 267 -9.14 -12.56 -7.69
CA TYR A 267 -9.10 -12.17 -6.28
C TYR A 267 -7.72 -12.24 -5.67
N ASN A 268 -6.69 -12.25 -6.53
CA ASN A 268 -5.28 -12.24 -6.14
C ASN A 268 -4.74 -13.57 -5.59
N GLU A 269 -5.43 -14.69 -5.83
CA GLU A 269 -4.92 -15.99 -5.44
C GLU A 269 -3.92 -16.55 -6.46
N GLU A 270 -2.84 -17.14 -5.96
CA GLU A 270 -1.84 -17.84 -6.77
C GLU A 270 -2.00 -19.36 -6.68
N CYS A 271 -2.58 -19.82 -5.58
CA CYS A 271 -2.84 -21.20 -5.22
C CYS A 271 -4.00 -21.26 -4.23
N ASP A 272 -4.66 -22.40 -4.14
CA ASP A 272 -5.57 -22.68 -3.04
C ASP A 272 -5.69 -24.20 -2.81
N ASN A 273 -5.01 -24.68 -1.77
CA ASN A 273 -5.03 -26.08 -1.34
C ASN A 273 -6.02 -26.30 -0.17
N GLY A 274 -6.95 -25.36 0.03
CA GLY A 274 -7.97 -25.45 1.06
C GLY A 274 -7.38 -25.44 2.47
N PRO A 275 -7.78 -26.39 3.35
CA PRO A 275 -7.25 -26.50 4.71
C PRO A 275 -5.73 -26.73 4.80
N ALA A 276 -5.07 -27.14 3.71
CA ALA A 276 -3.62 -27.34 3.69
C ALA A 276 -2.82 -26.03 3.59
N ASN A 277 -3.45 -24.93 3.18
CA ASN A 277 -2.79 -23.63 3.01
C ASN A 277 -1.99 -23.23 4.26
N GLY A 278 -0.69 -22.97 4.08
CA GLY A 278 0.21 -22.57 5.15
C GLY A 278 0.60 -23.67 6.13
N THR A 279 0.21 -24.93 5.89
CA THR A 279 0.69 -26.07 6.67
C THR A 279 2.15 -26.43 6.29
N PRO A 280 2.94 -27.02 7.21
CA PRO A 280 4.32 -27.39 6.91
C PRO A 280 4.44 -28.28 5.67
N GLY A 281 5.24 -27.84 4.69
CA GLY A 281 5.45 -28.57 3.42
C GLY A 281 4.51 -28.17 2.29
N ASP A 282 3.45 -27.40 2.58
CA ASP A 282 2.64 -26.78 1.53
C ASP A 282 3.41 -25.63 0.87
N LEU A 283 3.36 -25.57 -0.46
CA LEU A 283 3.92 -24.49 -1.27
C LEU A 283 3.00 -23.27 -1.32
N CYS A 284 1.74 -23.44 -0.91
CA CYS A 284 0.75 -22.41 -0.77
C CYS A 284 0.77 -21.83 0.65
N SER A 285 0.92 -20.51 0.77
CA SER A 285 0.83 -19.81 2.04
C SER A 285 -0.61 -19.82 2.58
N SER A 286 -0.79 -19.49 3.87
CA SER A 286 -2.11 -19.26 4.46
C SER A 286 -2.88 -18.09 3.84
N SER A 287 -2.24 -17.32 2.95
CA SER A 287 -2.81 -16.20 2.21
C SER A 287 -2.94 -16.49 0.71
N CYS A 288 -2.96 -17.77 0.31
CA CYS A 288 -3.10 -18.19 -1.08
C CYS A 288 -2.01 -17.64 -2.01
N LYS A 289 -0.77 -17.53 -1.50
CA LYS A 289 0.43 -17.14 -2.26
C LYS A 289 1.40 -18.29 -2.42
N CYS A 290 2.02 -18.37 -3.60
CA CYS A 290 3.06 -19.35 -3.83
C CYS A 290 4.38 -18.89 -3.20
N LEU A 291 4.88 -19.67 -2.24
CA LEU A 291 6.08 -19.32 -1.46
C LEU A 291 7.35 -19.16 -2.32
N HIS A 292 7.42 -19.88 -3.45
CA HIS A 292 8.56 -19.82 -4.38
C HIS A 292 8.17 -19.38 -5.79
N GLY A 293 7.02 -18.70 -5.91
CA GLY A 293 6.48 -18.20 -7.17
C GLY A 293 5.58 -19.19 -7.90
N VAL A 294 4.96 -18.70 -8.97
CA VAL A 294 3.90 -19.39 -9.73
C VAL A 294 4.48 -20.03 -10.98
N ILE A 295 4.08 -21.27 -11.30
CA ILE A 295 4.35 -21.92 -12.59
C ILE A 295 3.17 -21.70 -13.54
N ALA A 296 1.97 -21.92 -13.04
CA ALA A 296 0.68 -21.69 -13.70
C ALA A 296 -0.36 -21.36 -12.62
N PRO A 297 -1.53 -20.77 -12.95
CA PRO A 297 -2.59 -20.53 -11.98
C PRO A 297 -2.91 -21.81 -11.19
N GLY A 298 -2.84 -21.73 -9.85
CA GLY A 298 -3.07 -22.87 -8.96
C GLY A 298 -1.85 -23.77 -8.71
N THR A 299 -0.75 -23.55 -9.44
CA THR A 299 0.45 -24.40 -9.38
C THR A 299 1.65 -23.60 -8.91
N CYS A 300 2.06 -23.83 -7.67
CA CYS A 300 3.26 -23.24 -7.09
C CYS A 300 4.54 -23.96 -7.50
N ARG A 301 5.63 -23.18 -7.57
CA ARG A 301 6.99 -23.70 -7.72
C ARG A 301 7.46 -24.31 -6.40
N SER A 302 8.14 -25.45 -6.48
CA SER A 302 8.87 -26.03 -5.35
C SER A 302 10.23 -25.37 -5.17
N ASN A 303 10.76 -25.37 -3.95
CA ASN A 303 12.12 -24.92 -3.63
C ASN A 303 13.21 -25.90 -4.10
N VAL A 304 13.12 -26.40 -5.34
CA VAL A 304 14.19 -27.19 -5.92
C VAL A 304 15.22 -26.20 -6.44
N THR A 305 16.19 -25.87 -5.60
CA THR A 305 17.50 -25.42 -6.08
C THR A 305 17.89 -26.42 -7.16
N SER A 306 18.00 -25.98 -8.40
CA SER A 306 18.44 -26.81 -9.52
C SER A 306 19.85 -27.32 -9.23
N SER A 307 19.95 -28.46 -8.54
CA SER A 307 21.14 -29.29 -8.56
C SER A 307 21.21 -29.82 -9.99
N SER A 308 22.02 -29.16 -10.82
CA SER A 308 22.48 -29.72 -12.08
C SER A 308 22.85 -31.19 -11.83
N PRO A 309 22.28 -32.17 -12.56
CA PRO A 309 22.84 -33.50 -12.50
C PRO A 309 24.25 -33.38 -13.08
N SER A 310 25.26 -33.62 -12.25
CA SER A 310 26.57 -34.04 -12.72
C SER A 310 26.33 -35.32 -13.53
N SER A 311 26.21 -35.16 -14.85
CA SER A 311 26.18 -36.29 -15.76
C SER A 311 27.56 -36.91 -15.74
N THR A 312 27.72 -37.88 -14.85
CA THR A 312 28.77 -38.89 -14.91
C THR A 312 28.70 -39.50 -16.31
N TYR A 313 29.75 -39.27 -17.10
CA TYR A 313 29.99 -39.99 -18.34
C TYR A 313 29.98 -41.49 -18.01
N SER A 314 29.00 -42.21 -18.53
CA SER A 314 29.08 -43.66 -18.65
C SER A 314 28.82 -44.03 -20.09
N SER A 315 29.88 -44.54 -20.71
CA SER A 315 29.98 -45.00 -22.07
C SER A 315 29.25 -46.32 -22.25
N THR A 316 28.20 -46.34 -23.08
CA THR A 316 27.85 -47.53 -23.87
C THR A 316 27.44 -47.11 -25.26
N GLN A 317 28.13 -47.69 -26.24
CA GLN A 317 28.01 -47.45 -27.66
C GLN A 317 26.88 -48.26 -28.32
N PHE A 318 26.40 -47.69 -29.43
CA PHE A 318 25.74 -48.24 -30.63
C PHE A 318 24.34 -48.89 -30.53
N SER A 319 23.36 -48.28 -31.23
CA SER A 319 23.08 -48.62 -32.64
C SER A 319 22.09 -47.65 -33.31
N ASN A 320 22.32 -47.39 -34.60
CA ASN A 320 21.58 -46.50 -35.51
C ASN A 320 20.11 -46.89 -35.75
N SER A 321 19.23 -45.88 -35.83
CA SER A 321 18.27 -45.74 -36.94
C SER A 321 17.65 -44.33 -36.92
N GLY A 322 17.45 -43.78 -38.11
CA GLY A 322 17.30 -42.34 -38.36
C GLY A 322 15.97 -41.70 -37.95
N GLY A 323 16.03 -40.39 -37.75
CA GLY A 323 14.88 -39.51 -37.54
C GLY A 323 15.33 -38.06 -37.46
N ILE A 324 15.20 -37.34 -38.57
CA ILE A 324 15.55 -35.93 -38.73
C ILE A 324 14.60 -35.06 -37.90
N ALA A 325 15.13 -34.25 -36.98
CA ALA A 325 14.41 -33.13 -36.39
C ALA A 325 15.35 -31.93 -36.17
N CYS A 326 15.05 -30.83 -36.86
CA CYS A 326 15.77 -29.55 -36.76
C CYS A 326 15.59 -28.92 -35.38
N PHE A 327 16.69 -28.61 -34.70
CA PHE A 327 16.73 -27.70 -33.56
C PHE A 327 17.12 -26.29 -34.02
N ASN A 328 16.24 -25.32 -33.85
CA ASN A 328 16.60 -23.90 -33.92
C ASN A 328 17.19 -23.47 -32.59
N LYS A 329 18.52 -23.35 -32.56
CA LYS A 329 19.28 -22.71 -31.48
C LYS A 329 19.40 -21.23 -31.85
N PHE A 330 18.76 -20.35 -31.09
CA PHE A 330 18.92 -18.90 -31.25
C PHE A 330 20.25 -18.49 -30.60
N LEU A 331 21.19 -18.01 -31.40
CA LEU A 331 22.41 -17.34 -30.96
C LEU A 331 22.08 -15.88 -30.63
N ILE A 332 22.38 -15.43 -29.41
CA ILE A 332 22.38 -14.00 -29.08
C ILE A 332 23.75 -13.45 -29.45
N TYR A 333 23.78 -12.53 -30.41
CA TYR A 333 24.93 -11.65 -30.66
C TYR A 333 24.71 -10.34 -29.90
N GLN A 334 25.68 -9.97 -29.07
CA GLN A 334 25.77 -8.66 -28.44
C GLN A 334 26.43 -7.69 -29.42
N SER A 335 25.81 -6.53 -29.67
CA SER A 335 26.45 -5.42 -30.37
C SER A 335 26.11 -4.11 -29.67
N LEU A 336 27.16 -3.42 -29.21
CA LEU A 336 27.17 -2.05 -28.70
C LEU A 336 27.23 -1.11 -29.90
N SER A 337 26.37 -0.08 -29.96
CA SER A 337 26.73 1.30 -30.31
C SER A 337 25.49 2.19 -30.47
N ASP A 338 25.43 3.18 -29.59
CA ASP A 338 25.05 4.59 -29.77
C ASP A 338 24.35 5.10 -31.05
N ARG A 339 23.32 5.90 -30.74
CA ARG A 339 22.70 7.03 -31.46
C ARG A 339 21.70 6.74 -32.59
N ASP A 340 20.54 7.36 -32.40
CA ASP A 340 19.42 7.59 -33.31
C ASP A 340 18.81 6.37 -33.98
N SER A 341 17.67 5.93 -33.46
CA SER A 341 16.71 5.15 -34.25
C SER A 341 15.28 5.43 -33.80
N THR A 342 14.58 6.18 -34.66
CA THR A 342 13.15 6.12 -34.89
C THR A 342 12.66 4.67 -34.90
N LEU A 343 11.65 4.36 -34.08
CA LEU A 343 11.02 3.05 -34.00
C LEU A 343 10.20 2.81 -35.28
N ALA A 344 10.73 2.02 -36.21
CA ALA A 344 9.95 1.44 -37.30
C ALA A 344 9.44 0.05 -36.86
N ILE A 345 8.14 -0.05 -36.58
CA ILE A 345 7.48 -1.34 -36.35
C ILE A 345 7.14 -1.95 -37.71
N VAL A 346 7.85 -3.02 -38.09
CA VAL A 346 7.50 -3.85 -39.24
C VAL A 346 6.56 -4.96 -38.77
N PHE A 347 5.27 -4.86 -39.13
CA PHE A 347 4.32 -5.96 -38.96
C PHE A 347 4.49 -6.98 -40.09
N CYS A 348 4.86 -8.20 -39.75
CA CYS A 348 4.78 -9.34 -40.67
C CYS A 348 3.37 -9.94 -40.57
N HIS A 349 2.55 -9.71 -41.60
CA HIS A 349 1.16 -10.16 -41.64
C HIS A 349 1.06 -11.53 -42.35
N ARG A 350 0.32 -12.48 -41.77
CA ARG A 350 -0.36 -13.53 -42.55
C ARG A 350 -1.78 -13.79 -42.05
N ARG A 351 -2.70 -13.63 -43.01
CA ARG A 351 -4.08 -14.15 -43.13
C ARG A 351 -5.24 -13.38 -42.49
N THR A 352 -5.83 -12.54 -43.35
CA THR A 352 -7.25 -12.48 -43.75
C THR A 352 -8.32 -12.54 -42.65
N PHE A 353 -8.93 -11.38 -42.37
CA PHE A 353 -10.37 -11.29 -42.09
C PHE A 353 -10.94 -9.95 -42.61
N ILE A 354 -12.19 -10.03 -43.04
CA ILE A 354 -13.01 -9.03 -43.75
C ILE A 354 -13.20 -7.77 -42.91
N ILE A 355 -12.87 -6.59 -43.45
CA ILE A 355 -13.25 -5.29 -42.88
C ILE A 355 -14.53 -4.81 -43.57
N LYS A 356 -15.65 -4.83 -42.84
CA LYS A 356 -16.74 -3.85 -43.00
C LYS A 356 -16.56 -2.83 -41.88
N LEU A 357 -16.08 -1.64 -42.21
CA LEU A 357 -16.10 -0.50 -41.28
C LEU A 357 -17.31 0.37 -41.63
N LEU A 358 -18.31 0.35 -40.75
CA LEU A 358 -19.38 1.35 -40.69
C LEU A 358 -18.80 2.60 -40.02
N GLY A 359 -19.10 3.75 -40.61
CA GLY A 359 -18.49 5.03 -40.28
C GLY A 359 -18.93 5.64 -38.96
N TYR A 360 -18.12 6.58 -38.49
CA TYR A 360 -18.52 7.63 -37.57
C TYR A 360 -17.94 8.95 -38.07
N LEU A 361 -18.83 9.87 -38.41
CA LEU A 361 -18.51 11.27 -38.66
C LEU A 361 -19.54 12.07 -37.87
N ALA A 362 -19.05 12.80 -36.87
CA ALA A 362 -19.81 13.80 -36.14
C ALA A 362 -19.81 15.12 -36.92
N PHE A 363 -20.92 15.86 -36.92
CA PHE A 363 -20.92 17.32 -36.88
C PHE A 363 -22.31 17.90 -36.50
N PHE A 364 -22.24 19.04 -35.82
CA PHE A 364 -23.27 19.92 -35.20
C PHE A 364 -24.42 20.39 -36.12
N HIS A 365 -25.62 20.73 -35.58
CA HIS A 365 -26.02 22.09 -35.14
C HIS A 365 -27.55 22.25 -34.88
N GLN A 366 -27.88 22.88 -33.74
CA GLN A 366 -28.91 23.91 -33.47
C GLN A 366 -30.46 23.75 -33.66
N ILE A 367 -31.15 24.04 -32.54
CA ILE A 367 -32.15 25.12 -32.31
C ILE A 367 -33.68 24.90 -32.55
N THR A 368 -34.38 25.02 -31.41
CA THR A 368 -35.74 25.53 -31.13
C THR A 368 -36.98 24.79 -31.64
N LYS A 369 -37.89 24.46 -30.71
CA LYS A 369 -39.11 25.26 -30.39
C LYS A 369 -39.97 24.50 -29.35
N GLY A 370 -40.30 25.17 -28.23
CA GLY A 370 -41.59 24.94 -27.54
C GLY A 370 -42.73 25.60 -28.33
N PRO A 371 -43.97 25.75 -27.82
CA PRO A 371 -44.42 25.70 -26.42
C PRO A 371 -45.72 24.88 -26.19
N ALA A 372 -46.14 24.72 -24.93
CA ALA A 372 -47.39 25.27 -24.34
C ALA A 372 -48.27 24.09 -23.88
N ASP A 373 -49.09 24.09 -22.84
CA ASP A 373 -49.41 25.00 -21.73
C ASP A 373 -50.41 24.23 -20.82
N ARG A 374 -50.68 24.79 -19.63
CA ARG A 374 -51.92 24.72 -18.80
C ARG A 374 -52.01 23.78 -17.59
N HIS A 375 -51.80 24.43 -16.44
CA HIS A 375 -52.78 24.77 -15.37
C HIS A 375 -53.21 23.79 -14.27
N GLY A 376 -53.18 24.33 -13.03
CA GLY A 376 -54.08 24.04 -11.90
C GLY A 376 -53.35 23.89 -10.56
N ILE A 377 -53.10 24.94 -9.75
CA ILE A 377 -53.96 25.51 -8.65
C ILE A 377 -54.18 24.47 -7.53
N SER A 378 -54.09 24.68 -6.20
CA SER A 378 -53.68 25.74 -5.25
C SER A 378 -53.97 25.13 -3.85
N SER A 379 -53.17 25.42 -2.81
CA SER A 379 -53.67 26.01 -1.56
C SER A 379 -52.56 26.18 -0.50
N ARG A 380 -52.61 27.33 0.16
CA ARG A 380 -51.78 27.81 1.28
C ARG A 380 -52.54 27.70 2.60
N ALA A 381 -51.79 27.59 3.70
CA ALA A 381 -51.95 28.35 4.96
C ALA A 381 -50.59 28.24 5.71
N ALA A 382 -49.77 29.27 5.98
CA ALA A 382 -49.90 30.43 6.90
C ALA A 382 -50.15 29.99 8.37
N GLN A 383 -49.46 30.35 9.46
CA GLN A 383 -48.40 31.32 9.88
C GLN A 383 -48.12 31.05 11.41
N PRO A 384 -47.43 31.87 12.26
CA PRO A 384 -46.13 32.57 12.21
C PRO A 384 -45.30 32.52 13.55
N LEU A 385 -44.30 33.43 13.69
CA LEU A 385 -43.51 33.96 14.86
C LEU A 385 -42.01 33.57 14.80
N SER A 386 -41.01 34.42 14.47
CA SER A 386 -40.55 35.77 14.85
C SER A 386 -39.60 35.83 16.07
N CYS A 387 -38.30 36.15 15.84
CA CYS A 387 -37.41 37.09 16.58
C CYS A 387 -35.97 36.97 16.02
N SER A 388 -35.46 37.92 15.23
CA SER A 388 -34.69 39.13 15.59
C SER A 388 -33.22 38.92 16.05
N GLN A 389 -32.31 39.30 15.14
CA GLN A 389 -31.03 40.04 15.28
C GLN A 389 -29.90 39.53 16.21
N ARG A 390 -28.68 39.35 15.66
CA ARG A 390 -27.59 40.36 15.57
C ARG A 390 -26.30 39.71 15.03
N VAL A 391 -25.84 40.17 13.87
CA VAL A 391 -24.48 39.90 13.35
C VAL A 391 -23.57 41.03 13.80
N PHE A 392 -22.57 40.73 14.63
CA PHE A 392 -21.44 41.62 14.88
C PHE A 392 -20.37 41.35 13.81
N ALA A 393 -20.23 42.26 12.85
CA ALA A 393 -19.02 42.37 12.05
C ALA A 393 -18.15 43.48 12.66
N ARG A 394 -17.00 43.13 13.22
CA ARG A 394 -15.93 44.09 13.57
C ARG A 394 -14.82 43.95 12.53
N PHE A 395 -14.61 45.02 11.78
CA PHE A 395 -13.38 45.26 11.04
C PHE A 395 -12.30 45.75 12.02
N THR A 396 -11.11 45.15 11.93
CA THR A 396 -9.86 45.85 12.25
C THR A 396 -8.83 45.49 11.19
N GLN A 397 -8.24 46.55 10.63
CA GLN A 397 -7.35 46.60 9.49
C GLN A 397 -5.92 46.86 9.99
N GLN A 398 -4.94 46.14 9.44
CA GLN A 398 -3.54 46.55 9.26
C GLN A 398 -2.90 45.51 8.31
N SER A 399 -2.92 45.72 6.99
CA SER A 399 -1.98 46.49 6.16
C SER A 399 -0.57 45.87 6.04
N GLN A 400 -0.34 45.08 4.98
CA GLN A 400 0.91 45.09 4.21
C GLN A 400 0.59 44.87 2.72
N ALA A 401 1.27 45.62 1.86
CA ALA A 401 0.91 45.93 0.49
C ALA A 401 1.37 44.87 -0.54
N PHE A 402 0.53 44.59 -1.54
CA PHE A 402 0.92 43.90 -2.78
C PHE A 402 0.64 44.80 -3.99
N LYS A 403 1.65 44.94 -4.85
CA LYS A 403 1.60 45.61 -6.17
C LYS A 403 0.77 44.77 -7.16
N PRO A 404 -0.03 45.38 -8.06
CA PRO A 404 -0.70 44.64 -9.12
C PRO A 404 0.25 44.38 -10.31
N LEU A 405 0.36 43.12 -10.72
CA LEU A 405 0.95 42.67 -11.98
C LEU A 405 -0.04 42.96 -13.12
N ARG A 406 0.41 43.73 -14.12
CA ARG A 406 -0.27 43.94 -15.39
C ARG A 406 -0.12 42.68 -16.25
N PHE A 407 -1.23 42.18 -16.81
CA PHE A 407 -1.19 41.29 -17.97
C PHE A 407 -1.37 42.13 -19.24
N SER A 408 -0.36 42.10 -20.10
CA SER A 408 -0.40 42.59 -21.48
C SER A 408 -0.77 41.44 -22.41
N VAL A 409 -1.90 41.55 -23.09
CA VAL A 409 -2.28 40.67 -24.20
C VAL A 409 -1.69 41.26 -25.49
N SER A 410 -0.85 40.48 -26.15
CA SER A 410 -0.33 40.75 -27.49
C SER A 410 -1.29 40.15 -28.51
N THR A 411 -1.87 40.97 -29.38
CA THR A 411 -2.57 40.52 -30.58
C THR A 411 -1.88 41.11 -31.80
N THR A 412 -1.24 40.25 -32.59
CA THR A 412 -0.78 40.53 -33.95
C THR A 412 -1.79 39.94 -34.93
N GLY A 413 -2.32 40.77 -35.84
CA GLY A 413 -3.12 40.30 -36.97
C GLY A 413 -4.01 41.37 -37.59
N ASN A 414 -3.42 42.22 -38.42
CA ASN A 414 -4.15 43.04 -39.39
C ASN A 414 -4.63 42.16 -40.55
N CYS A 415 -5.88 42.31 -40.97
CA CYS A 415 -6.32 42.18 -42.36
C CYS A 415 -7.52 43.10 -42.62
N HIS A 416 -7.48 43.75 -43.77
CA HIS A 416 -8.35 44.83 -44.24
C HIS A 416 -9.82 44.45 -44.45
N GLY A 417 -10.67 45.48 -44.39
CA GLY A 417 -12.10 45.41 -44.72
C GLY A 417 -12.41 45.43 -46.21
N TYR A 418 -13.69 45.29 -46.53
CA TYR A 418 -14.45 45.94 -47.61
C TYR A 418 -15.94 45.58 -47.44
N GLY A 419 -16.82 46.58 -47.59
CA GLY A 419 -18.25 46.42 -47.94
C GLY A 419 -19.22 46.35 -46.78
#